data_AF-A0A2V9YIQ5-F1
#
_entry.id   AF-A0A2V9YIQ5-F1
#
_cell.length_a   1.000
_cell.length_b   1.000
_cell.length_c   1.000
_cell.angle_alpha   90.00
_cell.angle_beta   90.00
_cell.angle_gamma   90.00
#
_symmetry.space_group_name_H-M   'P 1'
#
loop_
_entity.id
_entity.type
_entity.pdbx_description
1 polymer ?
#
loop_
_entity_poly.entity_id
_entity_poly.type
_entity_poly.pdbx_seq_one_letter_code
_entity_poly.pdbx_strand_id
1 'polypeptide(L)'
;ADDPLLTDRTGRARRRPLLRVILDSRLRLPLASRMVKTAQNDVLVLCAFAEEKKKRDLEARGIRVTQIALTSASAARPFSDKVRRMPVRRRTGTGKPILDGDSSSASDGRPDLRKVIAALGELEITSLLIEGGALVNWAALAAGIVDKIFFYYAPRILGGADAIPFASGAGFHSMAEAAQVHRLAIHHFGSDFAVEGYLRDPYEQTASGPQELGAVRER
;
A
#
# COMPACT_ATOMS: atom_id res chain seq x y z
N ALA A 1 12.08 15.76 -7.40
CA ALA A 1 11.06 14.75 -7.73
C ALA A 1 10.43 15.11 -9.08
N ASP A 2 9.81 14.15 -9.76
CA ASP A 2 9.71 14.10 -11.23
C ASP A 2 8.53 14.87 -11.86
N ASP A 3 7.71 15.54 -11.04
CA ASP A 3 6.49 16.27 -11.44
C ASP A 3 5.62 15.48 -12.46
N PRO A 4 5.21 14.23 -12.18
CA PRO A 4 4.62 13.35 -13.18
C PRO A 4 3.22 13.79 -13.62
N LEU A 5 2.78 13.28 -14.79
CA LEU A 5 1.39 13.44 -15.25
C LEU A 5 0.44 12.36 -14.70
N LEU A 6 0.97 11.15 -14.49
CA LEU A 6 0.24 9.93 -14.10
C LEU A 6 -0.94 9.60 -15.04
N THR A 7 -0.74 9.83 -16.35
CA THR A 7 -1.76 9.57 -17.38
C THR A 7 -1.44 8.30 -18.16
N ASP A 8 -2.49 7.57 -18.53
CA ASP A 8 -2.40 6.51 -19.51
C ASP A 8 -2.16 7.10 -20.91
N ARG A 9 -1.16 6.56 -21.62
CA ARG A 9 -0.78 6.97 -22.98
C ARG A 9 -1.02 5.89 -24.04
N THR A 10 -1.65 4.78 -23.66
CA THR A 10 -1.91 3.66 -24.58
C THR A 10 -2.93 3.98 -25.67
N GLY A 11 -3.71 5.06 -25.52
CA GLY A 11 -4.76 5.45 -26.45
C GLY A 11 -5.96 4.49 -26.46
N ARG A 12 -6.00 3.52 -25.54
CA ARG A 12 -7.09 2.55 -25.47
C ARG A 12 -8.32 3.18 -24.84
N ALA A 13 -9.49 2.84 -25.38
CA ALA A 13 -10.77 3.28 -24.82
C ALA A 13 -10.94 2.77 -23.38
N ARG A 14 -11.48 3.61 -22.51
CA ARG A 14 -11.78 3.28 -21.11
C ARG A 14 -13.25 3.57 -20.83
N ARG A 15 -13.87 2.71 -20.02
CA ARG A 15 -15.25 2.94 -19.53
C ARG A 15 -15.37 4.22 -18.70
N ARG A 16 -14.32 4.55 -17.93
CA ARG A 16 -14.19 5.81 -17.19
C ARG A 16 -12.74 6.32 -17.27
N PRO A 17 -12.52 7.64 -17.19
CA PRO A 17 -11.17 8.20 -17.07
C PRO A 17 -10.40 7.57 -15.89
N LEU A 18 -9.08 7.51 -16.02
CA LEU A 18 -8.21 7.03 -14.94
C LEU A 18 -8.21 8.05 -13.81
N LEU A 19 -8.63 7.64 -12.61
CA LEU A 19 -8.49 8.47 -11.42
C LEU A 19 -7.03 8.48 -10.95
N ARG A 20 -6.43 9.66 -10.89
CA ARG A 20 -5.09 9.91 -10.39
C ARG A 20 -5.16 10.24 -8.91
N VAL A 21 -4.62 9.36 -8.06
CA VAL A 21 -4.69 9.51 -6.59
C VAL A 21 -3.33 9.91 -6.05
N ILE A 22 -3.29 10.97 -5.25
CA ILE A 22 -2.08 11.50 -4.64
C ILE A 22 -2.18 11.45 -3.13
N LEU A 23 -1.24 10.75 -2.50
CA LEU A 23 -1.05 10.80 -1.07
C LEU A 23 -0.13 11.96 -0.70
N ASP A 24 -0.69 13.00 -0.10
CA ASP A 24 0.07 14.17 0.33
C ASP A 24 -0.42 14.64 1.70
N SER A 25 0.22 14.10 2.74
CA SER A 25 -0.19 14.32 4.13
C SER A 25 -0.39 15.78 4.51
N ARG A 26 0.37 16.71 3.90
CA ARG A 26 0.41 18.14 4.24
C ARG A 26 0.00 19.05 3.08
N LEU A 27 -0.65 18.51 2.05
CA LEU A 27 -1.17 19.28 0.92
C LEU A 27 -0.11 20.17 0.20
N ARG A 28 1.11 19.65 0.09
CA ARG A 28 2.29 20.28 -0.53
C ARG A 28 2.27 20.30 -2.06
N LEU A 29 1.34 19.59 -2.71
CA LEU A 29 1.21 19.53 -4.16
C LEU A 29 1.29 20.94 -4.77
N PRO A 30 2.32 21.25 -5.58
CA PRO A 30 2.47 22.59 -6.13
C PRO A 30 1.34 22.90 -7.12
N LEU A 31 0.75 24.10 -7.01
CA LEU A 31 -0.32 24.55 -7.94
C LEU A 31 0.19 24.67 -9.39
N ALA A 32 1.51 24.81 -9.55
CA ALA A 32 2.17 24.90 -10.84
C ALA A 32 2.56 23.54 -11.44
N SER A 33 2.34 22.43 -10.72
CA SER A 33 2.68 21.08 -11.17
C SER A 33 1.94 20.70 -12.44
N ARG A 34 2.55 19.83 -13.25
CA ARG A 34 1.92 19.31 -14.48
C ARG A 34 0.60 18.61 -14.18
N MET A 35 0.52 17.90 -13.07
CA MET A 35 -0.70 17.22 -12.63
C MET A 35 -1.85 18.19 -12.36
N VAL A 36 -1.59 19.30 -11.65
CA VAL A 36 -2.62 20.32 -11.37
C VAL A 36 -3.06 21.01 -12.66
N LYS A 37 -2.11 21.37 -13.53
CA LYS A 37 -2.40 22.05 -14.80
C LYS A 37 -3.18 21.20 -15.80
N THR A 38 -3.11 19.87 -15.69
CA THR A 38 -3.76 18.91 -16.58
C THR A 38 -4.94 18.19 -15.93
N ALA A 39 -5.39 18.63 -14.75
CA ALA A 39 -6.53 18.06 -14.06
C ALA A 39 -7.81 18.26 -14.89
N GLN A 40 -8.59 17.20 -15.04
CA GLN A 40 -9.90 17.20 -15.70
C GLN A 40 -10.92 16.54 -14.77
N ASN A 41 -10.98 16.98 -13.51
CA ASN A 41 -11.79 16.38 -12.43
C ASN A 41 -11.42 14.92 -12.10
N ASP A 42 -10.24 14.49 -12.52
CA ASP A 42 -9.71 13.14 -12.43
C ASP A 42 -8.51 13.04 -11.47
N VAL A 43 -8.26 14.08 -10.66
CA VAL A 43 -7.22 14.08 -9.63
C VAL A 43 -7.88 14.12 -8.25
N LEU A 44 -7.49 13.20 -7.38
CA LEU A 44 -7.89 13.13 -5.98
C LEU A 44 -6.64 13.21 -5.10
N VAL A 45 -6.58 14.21 -4.22
CA VAL A 45 -5.54 14.35 -3.20
C VAL A 45 -6.10 13.88 -1.85
N LEU A 46 -5.42 12.93 -1.24
CA LEU A 46 -5.71 12.43 0.09
C LEU A 46 -4.65 12.96 1.06
N CYS A 47 -5.09 13.69 2.08
CA CYS A 47 -4.21 14.37 3.03
C CYS A 47 -4.60 14.06 4.47
N ALA A 48 -3.65 14.19 5.40
CA ALA A 48 -3.95 14.11 6.83
C ALA A 48 -4.29 15.50 7.40
N PHE A 49 -3.64 16.52 6.86
CA PHE A 49 -3.80 17.92 7.21
C PHE A 49 -4.14 18.71 5.96
N ALA A 50 -5.18 19.54 6.04
CA ALA A 50 -5.63 20.38 4.95
C ALA A 50 -5.59 21.84 5.40
N GLU A 51 -4.62 22.62 4.89
CA GLU A 51 -4.67 24.06 5.01
C GLU A 51 -5.80 24.60 4.11
N GLU A 52 -6.74 25.33 4.70
CA GLU A 52 -7.99 25.72 4.05
C GLU A 52 -7.78 26.53 2.77
N LYS A 53 -6.83 27.47 2.77
CA LYS A 53 -6.50 28.25 1.57
C LYS A 53 -5.99 27.37 0.44
N LYS A 54 -5.03 26.49 0.76
CA LYS A 54 -4.42 25.59 -0.21
C LYS A 54 -5.42 24.57 -0.78
N LYS A 55 -6.31 24.07 0.08
CA LYS A 55 -7.42 23.20 -0.31
C LYS A 55 -8.32 23.89 -1.33
N ARG A 56 -8.79 25.11 -1.02
CA ARG A 56 -9.62 25.90 -1.93
C ARG A 56 -8.92 26.17 -3.27
N ASP A 57 -7.62 26.49 -3.23
CA ASP A 57 -6.84 26.73 -4.45
C ASP A 57 -6.75 25.48 -5.35
N LEU A 58 -6.65 24.28 -4.76
CA LEU A 58 -6.65 23.02 -5.51
C LEU A 58 -8.05 22.70 -6.05
N GLU A 59 -9.08 22.83 -5.22
CA GLU A 59 -10.48 22.58 -5.60
C GLU A 59 -10.96 23.50 -6.72
N ALA A 60 -10.56 24.78 -6.69
CA ALA A 60 -10.83 25.73 -7.77
C ALA A 60 -10.22 25.33 -9.13
N ARG A 61 -9.28 24.38 -9.14
CA ARG A 61 -8.65 23.81 -10.34
C ARG A 61 -9.18 22.43 -10.70
N GLY A 62 -10.32 22.03 -10.13
CA GLY A 62 -10.95 20.73 -10.41
C GLY A 62 -10.28 19.55 -9.72
N ILE A 63 -9.51 19.78 -8.65
CA ILE A 63 -8.88 18.72 -7.87
C ILE A 63 -9.73 18.42 -6.65
N ARG A 64 -10.09 17.16 -6.45
CA ARG A 64 -10.80 16.75 -5.22
C ARG A 64 -9.79 16.60 -4.10
N VAL A 65 -10.11 17.15 -2.92
CA VAL A 65 -9.27 17.01 -1.73
C VAL A 65 -10.08 16.35 -0.62
N THR A 66 -9.61 15.19 -0.16
CA THR A 66 -10.25 14.43 0.91
C THR A 66 -9.29 14.26 2.08
N GLN A 67 -9.74 14.66 3.27
CA GLN A 67 -8.95 14.48 4.48
C GLN A 67 -9.21 13.08 5.05
N ILE A 68 -8.14 12.36 5.36
CA ILE A 68 -8.17 11.00 5.90
C ILE A 68 -7.49 11.02 7.27
N ALA A 69 -8.08 10.30 8.23
CA ALA A 69 -7.51 10.16 9.56
C ALA A 69 -6.10 9.55 9.51
N LEU A 70 -5.27 9.96 10.46
CA LEU A 70 -3.91 9.48 10.61
C LEU A 70 -3.86 7.98 10.93
N THR A 71 -2.76 7.34 10.53
CA THR A 71 -2.44 5.97 10.93
C THR A 71 -2.32 5.89 12.46
N SER A 72 -3.08 5.00 13.09
CA SER A 72 -2.88 4.70 14.52
C SER A 72 -1.67 3.78 14.69
N ALA A 73 -0.95 3.91 15.80
CA ALA A 73 0.28 3.14 16.07
C ALA A 73 0.07 1.61 16.18
N SER A 74 -1.17 1.11 16.09
CA SER A 74 -1.51 -0.31 16.15
C SER A 74 -1.94 -0.81 14.77
N ALA A 75 -0.99 -0.93 13.85
CA ALA A 75 -1.20 -1.73 12.65
C ALA A 75 -0.86 -3.19 13.00
N ALA A 76 -1.88 -4.02 13.16
CA ALA A 76 -1.73 -5.47 13.22
C ALA A 76 -0.92 -5.95 12.00
N ARG A 77 0.08 -6.82 12.23
CA ARG A 77 1.00 -7.29 11.21
C ARG A 77 0.23 -8.09 10.14
N PRO A 78 0.24 -7.67 8.86
CA PRO A 78 -0.69 -8.22 7.87
C PRO A 78 -0.30 -9.58 7.30
N PHE A 79 0.93 -10.05 7.53
CA PHE A 79 1.45 -11.31 6.96
C PHE A 79 1.61 -12.45 7.99
N SER A 80 1.02 -12.33 9.19
CA SER A 80 0.99 -13.44 10.15
C SER A 80 -0.11 -14.44 9.77
N ASP A 81 0.10 -15.20 8.69
CA ASP A 81 -0.75 -16.36 8.46
C ASP A 81 -0.52 -17.37 9.58
N LYS A 82 -1.64 -17.90 10.09
CA LYS A 82 -1.73 -18.88 11.17
C LYS A 82 -1.06 -20.20 10.78
N VAL A 83 0.27 -20.27 10.78
CA VAL A 83 0.95 -21.55 10.98
C VAL A 83 0.79 -21.88 12.46
N ARG A 84 -0.18 -22.75 12.75
CA ARG A 84 -0.41 -23.37 14.06
C ARG A 84 0.85 -24.15 14.45
N ARG A 85 1.87 -23.45 14.99
CA ARG A 85 3.06 -24.08 15.55
C ARG A 85 2.64 -24.80 16.83
N MET A 86 2.75 -26.13 16.82
CA MET A 86 2.77 -26.96 18.03
C MET A 86 3.82 -26.41 19.00
N PRO A 87 3.54 -26.34 20.32
CA PRO A 87 4.46 -25.73 21.26
C PRO A 87 5.70 -26.63 21.43
N VAL A 88 6.84 -26.19 20.90
CA VAL A 88 8.14 -26.77 21.27
C VAL A 88 8.50 -26.23 22.65
N ARG A 89 8.32 -27.08 23.65
CA ARG A 89 8.70 -26.80 25.04
C ARG A 89 10.22 -26.87 25.16
N ARG A 90 10.89 -25.74 25.40
CA ARG A 90 12.22 -25.73 26.03
C ARG A 90 12.32 -24.66 27.11
N ARG A 91 12.78 -25.09 28.28
CA ARG A 91 12.95 -24.33 29.52
C ARG A 91 14.37 -23.73 29.59
N THR A 92 14.39 -22.51 30.12
CA THR A 92 15.41 -21.83 30.96
C THR A 92 16.84 -21.62 30.46
N GLY A 93 17.20 -20.35 30.36
CA GLY A 93 18.55 -19.81 30.49
C GLY A 93 18.46 -18.30 30.70
N THR A 94 18.98 -17.81 31.81
CA THR A 94 18.90 -16.44 32.32
C THR A 94 19.46 -15.39 31.37
N GLY A 95 18.58 -14.61 30.75
CA GLY A 95 18.91 -13.38 30.03
C GLY A 95 17.85 -12.34 30.37
N LYS A 96 18.27 -11.29 31.08
CA LYS A 96 17.42 -10.16 31.48
C LYS A 96 16.91 -9.48 30.19
N PRO A 97 15.59 -9.35 29.95
CA PRO A 97 15.13 -8.61 28.79
C PRO A 97 15.55 -7.15 28.95
N ILE A 98 16.24 -6.63 27.93
CA ILE A 98 16.43 -5.21 27.74
C ILE A 98 15.03 -4.65 27.48
N LEU A 99 14.56 -3.82 28.39
CA LEU A 99 13.29 -3.12 28.26
C LEU A 99 13.47 -2.08 27.16
N ASP A 100 12.85 -2.32 26.00
CA ASP A 100 12.75 -1.30 24.95
C ASP A 100 11.99 -0.10 25.51
N GLY A 101 12.63 1.06 25.37
CA GLY A 101 12.14 2.34 25.84
C GLY A 101 10.83 2.74 25.17
N ASP A 102 9.89 3.17 26.01
CA ASP A 102 8.83 4.15 25.78
C ASP A 102 8.25 4.22 24.35
N SER A 103 7.27 3.36 24.09
CA SER A 103 6.38 3.43 22.94
C SER A 103 5.42 4.63 23.07
N SER A 104 5.92 5.85 22.86
CA SER A 104 5.02 6.99 22.67
C SER A 104 4.24 6.78 21.36
N SER A 105 2.93 6.70 21.49
CA SER A 105 1.92 6.40 20.48
C SER A 105 1.71 7.54 19.48
N ALA A 106 2.78 8.11 18.94
CA ALA A 106 2.71 9.18 17.95
C ALA A 106 2.41 8.60 16.56
N SER A 107 1.30 9.03 15.95
CA SER A 107 1.03 8.78 14.53
C SER A 107 2.17 9.34 13.69
N ASP A 108 2.61 8.62 12.66
CA ASP A 108 3.72 9.02 11.77
C ASP A 108 3.41 10.23 10.86
N GLY A 109 2.29 10.91 11.09
CA GLY A 109 1.82 12.05 10.31
C GLY A 109 1.31 11.67 8.93
N ARG A 110 1.10 10.38 8.63
CA ARG A 110 0.63 9.89 7.34
C ARG A 110 -0.83 9.44 7.39
N PRO A 111 -1.59 9.62 6.28
CA PRO A 111 -2.91 9.03 6.12
C PRO A 111 -2.90 7.52 6.33
N ASP A 112 -3.91 7.01 7.03
CA ASP A 112 -4.14 5.58 7.17
C ASP A 112 -4.52 4.96 5.81
N LEU A 113 -3.64 4.11 5.27
CA LEU A 113 -3.84 3.51 3.96
C LEU A 113 -5.05 2.58 3.90
N ARG A 114 -5.47 1.93 5.00
CA ARG A 114 -6.68 1.11 5.00
C ARG A 114 -7.92 1.98 4.81
N LYS A 115 -7.95 3.15 5.44
CA LYS A 115 -9.02 4.14 5.26
C LYS A 115 -8.99 4.77 3.87
N VAL A 116 -7.80 4.99 3.31
CA VAL A 116 -7.65 5.41 1.90
C VAL A 116 -8.31 4.40 0.97
N ILE A 117 -8.00 3.10 1.11
CA ILE A 117 -8.59 2.06 0.26
C ILE A 117 -10.11 1.99 0.45
N ALA A 118 -10.62 2.12 1.68
CA ALA A 118 -12.06 2.18 1.95
C ALA A 118 -12.73 3.36 1.22
N ALA A 119 -12.17 4.57 1.33
CA ALA A 119 -12.69 5.75 0.65
C ALA A 119 -12.65 5.64 -0.89
N LEU A 120 -11.62 4.97 -1.44
CA LEU A 120 -11.57 4.67 -2.87
C LEU A 120 -12.64 3.63 -3.27
N GLY A 121 -12.91 2.66 -2.39
CA GLY A 121 -13.99 1.69 -2.59
C GLY A 121 -15.38 2.32 -2.64
N GLU A 122 -15.64 3.35 -1.83
CA GLU A 122 -16.87 4.16 -1.89
C GLU A 122 -17.04 4.91 -3.23
N LEU A 123 -15.93 5.15 -3.93
CA LEU A 123 -15.91 5.70 -5.30
C LEU A 123 -15.93 4.61 -6.39
N GLU A 124 -16.27 3.38 -6.01
CA GLU A 124 -16.30 2.18 -6.86
C GLU A 124 -14.95 1.93 -7.55
N ILE A 125 -13.83 2.31 -6.93
CA ILE A 125 -12.49 1.97 -7.41
C ILE A 125 -12.16 0.57 -6.92
N THR A 126 -12.13 -0.38 -7.85
CA THR A 126 -11.92 -1.81 -7.55
C THR A 126 -10.47 -2.27 -7.73
N SER A 127 -9.63 -1.44 -8.35
CA SER A 127 -8.21 -1.73 -8.58
C SER A 127 -7.39 -0.45 -8.49
N LEU A 128 -6.26 -0.52 -7.80
CA LEU A 128 -5.29 0.57 -7.67
C LEU A 128 -3.91 0.08 -8.11
N LEU A 129 -3.24 0.86 -8.96
CA LEU A 129 -1.81 0.72 -9.19
C LEU A 129 -1.09 1.70 -8.27
N ILE A 130 -0.28 1.19 -7.35
CA ILE A 130 0.50 1.99 -6.42
C ILE A 130 1.89 2.19 -7.01
N GLU A 131 2.23 3.44 -7.33
CA GLU A 131 3.56 3.86 -7.75
C GLU A 131 4.09 4.90 -6.75
N GLY A 132 5.37 4.82 -6.40
CA GLY A 132 5.98 5.75 -5.46
C GLY A 132 7.38 5.33 -5.05
N GLY A 133 7.92 6.07 -4.08
CA GLY A 133 9.22 5.76 -3.49
C GLY A 133 9.14 4.70 -2.39
N ALA A 134 10.31 4.35 -1.87
CA ALA A 134 10.51 3.31 -0.85
C ALA A 134 9.56 3.41 0.36
N LEU A 135 9.23 4.62 0.81
CA LEU A 135 8.32 4.86 1.93
C LEU A 135 6.86 4.50 1.61
N VAL A 136 6.39 4.80 0.41
CA VAL A 136 5.01 4.47 -0.03
C VAL A 136 4.88 2.96 -0.21
N ASN A 137 5.88 2.34 -0.83
CA ASN A 137 5.92 0.89 -1.02
C ASN A 137 5.89 0.15 0.32
N TRP A 138 6.73 0.55 1.28
CA TRP A 138 6.68 -0.03 2.63
C TRP A 138 5.35 0.22 3.33
N ALA A 139 4.82 1.44 3.28
CA ALA A 139 3.54 1.75 3.93
C ALA A 139 2.40 0.86 3.39
N ALA A 140 2.33 0.65 2.07
CA ALA A 140 1.33 -0.21 1.46
C ALA A 140 1.48 -1.68 1.89
N LEU A 141 2.71 -2.20 1.90
CA LEU A 141 3.01 -3.55 2.38
C LEU A 141 2.66 -3.72 3.86
N ALA A 142 3.10 -2.80 4.71
CA ALA A 142 2.85 -2.82 6.15
C ALA A 142 1.35 -2.66 6.48
N ALA A 143 0.59 -1.97 5.63
CA ALA A 143 -0.86 -1.87 5.74
C ALA A 143 -1.60 -3.13 5.25
N GLY A 144 -0.92 -4.08 4.59
CA GLY A 144 -1.54 -5.32 4.11
C GLY A 144 -2.59 -5.12 3.03
N ILE A 145 -2.46 -4.06 2.24
CA ILE A 145 -3.41 -3.69 1.17
C ILE A 145 -2.93 -4.10 -0.22
N VAL A 146 -1.77 -4.77 -0.31
CA VAL A 146 -1.15 -5.15 -1.58
C VAL A 146 -1.47 -6.62 -1.85
N ASP A 147 -2.26 -6.86 -2.91
CA ASP A 147 -2.58 -8.21 -3.36
C ASP A 147 -1.52 -8.74 -4.34
N LYS A 148 -1.10 -7.89 -5.29
CA LYS A 148 -0.17 -8.22 -6.38
C LYS A 148 0.99 -7.24 -6.44
N ILE A 149 2.18 -7.74 -6.80
CA ILE A 149 3.39 -6.95 -7.01
C ILE A 149 4.01 -7.23 -8.38
N PHE A 150 4.60 -6.18 -8.97
CA PHE A 150 5.50 -6.29 -10.12
C PHE A 150 6.84 -5.66 -9.74
N PHE A 151 7.92 -6.43 -9.83
CA PHE A 151 9.28 -5.92 -9.71
C PHE A 151 9.89 -5.76 -11.09
N TYR A 152 10.27 -4.54 -11.48
CA TYR A 152 10.95 -4.28 -12.75
C TYR A 152 12.47 -4.24 -12.55
N TYR A 153 13.19 -4.94 -13.42
CA TYR A 153 14.64 -5.03 -13.40
C TYR A 153 15.22 -4.66 -14.77
N ALA A 154 16.18 -3.75 -14.75
CA ALA A 154 17.04 -3.44 -15.89
C ALA A 154 18.43 -4.07 -15.66
N PRO A 155 19.19 -4.44 -16.70
CA PRO A 155 20.55 -4.96 -16.58
C PRO A 155 21.55 -3.84 -16.27
N ARG A 156 21.34 -3.12 -15.16
CA ARG A 156 22.14 -1.98 -14.71
C ARG A 156 22.47 -2.10 -13.24
N ILE A 157 23.73 -1.86 -12.89
CA ILE A 157 24.22 -1.87 -11.51
C ILE A 157 24.52 -0.42 -11.13
N LEU A 158 23.74 0.13 -10.20
CA LEU A 158 23.95 1.49 -9.70
C LEU A 158 24.96 1.54 -8.55
N GLY A 159 24.90 0.58 -7.62
CA GLY A 159 25.70 0.58 -6.39
C GLY A 159 25.41 1.78 -5.47
N GLY A 160 26.23 1.95 -4.43
CA GLY A 160 26.19 3.09 -3.52
C GLY A 160 25.39 2.86 -2.24
N ALA A 161 25.91 3.34 -1.11
CA ALA A 161 25.26 3.23 0.21
C ALA A 161 23.96 4.04 0.29
N ASP A 162 23.85 5.11 -0.51
CA ASP A 162 22.67 6.00 -0.58
C ASP A 162 21.66 5.55 -1.65
N ALA A 163 21.87 4.38 -2.27
CA ALA A 163 20.91 3.83 -3.22
C ALA A 163 19.55 3.63 -2.54
N ILE A 164 18.49 4.08 -3.20
CA ILE A 164 17.14 3.97 -2.66
C ILE A 164 16.64 2.53 -2.81
N PRO A 165 16.37 1.79 -1.72
CA PRO A 165 15.84 0.44 -1.81
C PRO A 165 14.38 0.46 -2.28
N PHE A 166 13.87 -0.71 -2.67
CA PHE A 166 12.47 -0.87 -3.07
C PHE A 166 11.48 -0.44 -1.98
N ALA A 167 11.76 -0.75 -0.71
CA ALA A 167 10.92 -0.42 0.43
C ALA A 167 11.78 0.03 1.62
N SER A 168 11.32 1.04 2.35
CA SER A 168 12.02 1.60 3.52
C SER A 168 11.04 1.86 4.66
N GLY A 169 11.34 1.30 5.84
CA GLY A 169 10.57 1.46 7.06
C GLY A 169 10.99 0.43 8.11
N ALA A 170 10.11 0.11 9.05
CA ALA A 170 10.43 -0.79 10.17
C ALA A 170 10.90 -2.19 9.72
N GLY A 171 10.47 -2.65 8.54
CA GLY A 171 10.86 -3.96 8.00
C GLY A 171 10.24 -5.13 8.76
N PHE A 172 10.63 -6.33 8.34
CA PHE A 172 10.38 -7.57 9.06
C PHE A 172 11.60 -7.92 9.91
N HIS A 173 11.39 -8.51 11.10
CA HIS A 173 12.49 -8.80 12.03
C HIS A 173 13.16 -10.14 11.72
N SER A 174 12.53 -10.97 10.88
CA SER A 174 13.08 -12.25 10.46
C SER A 174 12.50 -12.70 9.11
N MET A 175 13.18 -13.63 8.46
CA MET A 175 12.71 -14.25 7.21
C MET A 175 11.39 -14.99 7.36
N ALA A 176 11.09 -15.54 8.55
CA ALA A 176 9.82 -16.24 8.79
C ALA A 176 8.61 -15.29 8.86
N GLU A 177 8.85 -14.00 9.10
CA GLU A 177 7.82 -12.96 9.11
C GLU A 177 7.73 -12.22 7.77
N ALA A 178 8.72 -12.42 6.88
CA ALA A 178 8.81 -11.69 5.64
C ALA A 178 7.63 -11.99 4.73
N ALA A 179 7.11 -10.94 4.09
CA ALA A 179 6.08 -11.07 3.07
C ALA A 179 6.58 -11.99 1.94
N GLN A 180 5.89 -13.12 1.75
CA GLN A 180 6.24 -14.07 0.71
C GLN A 180 5.40 -13.82 -0.54
N VAL A 181 6.08 -13.74 -1.69
CA VAL A 181 5.41 -13.61 -2.99
C VAL A 181 5.21 -15.00 -3.58
N HIS A 182 3.98 -15.30 -3.97
CA HIS A 182 3.56 -16.56 -4.55
C HIS A 182 3.14 -16.40 -6.01
N ARG A 183 3.01 -17.52 -6.73
CA ARG A 183 2.55 -17.58 -8.13
C ARG A 183 3.33 -16.64 -9.05
N LEU A 184 4.64 -16.85 -9.08
CA LEU A 184 5.55 -15.99 -9.83
C LEU A 184 5.37 -16.18 -11.34
N ALA A 185 5.38 -15.07 -12.07
CA ALA A 185 5.51 -15.04 -13.53
C ALA A 185 6.60 -14.05 -13.92
N ILE A 186 7.38 -14.38 -14.95
CA ILE A 186 8.44 -13.52 -15.48
C ILE A 186 8.02 -13.00 -16.85
N HIS A 187 8.06 -11.68 -17.02
CA HIS A 187 7.73 -10.96 -18.25
C HIS A 187 8.99 -10.33 -18.82
N HIS A 188 9.31 -10.58 -20.08
CA HIS A 188 10.47 -10.01 -20.76
C HIS A 188 10.09 -8.79 -21.62
N PHE A 189 10.88 -7.72 -21.53
CA PHE A 189 10.70 -6.46 -22.26
C PHE A 189 12.03 -6.01 -22.88
N GLY A 190 12.39 -6.59 -24.02
CA GLY A 190 13.71 -6.36 -24.61
C GLY A 190 14.81 -6.86 -23.65
N SER A 191 15.68 -5.96 -23.19
CA SER A 191 16.73 -6.26 -22.20
C SER A 191 16.25 -6.30 -20.76
N ASP A 192 15.08 -5.75 -20.49
CA ASP A 192 14.52 -5.61 -19.15
C ASP A 192 13.54 -6.76 -18.88
N PHE A 193 13.23 -6.99 -17.61
CA PHE A 193 12.23 -7.97 -17.23
C PHE A 193 11.45 -7.53 -16.00
N ALA A 194 10.25 -8.08 -15.84
CA ALA A 194 9.45 -7.91 -14.64
C ALA A 194 9.14 -9.26 -13.99
N VAL A 195 9.18 -9.31 -12.66
CA VAL A 195 8.68 -10.43 -11.86
C VAL A 195 7.32 -10.04 -11.29
N GLU A 196 6.27 -10.68 -11.76
CA GLU A 196 4.91 -10.59 -11.22
C GLU A 196 4.71 -11.64 -10.14
N GLY A 197 3.95 -11.31 -9.09
CA GLY A 197 3.44 -12.32 -8.16
C GLY A 197 2.42 -11.76 -7.18
N TYR A 198 1.87 -12.63 -6.34
CA TYR A 198 0.82 -12.32 -5.38
C TYR A 198 1.30 -12.46 -3.95
N LEU A 199 0.97 -11.47 -3.11
CA LEU A 199 1.16 -11.50 -1.66
C LEU A 199 -0.07 -12.03 -0.93
N ARG A 200 -1.25 -11.73 -1.49
CA ARG A 200 -2.55 -12.24 -1.08
C ARG A 200 -3.31 -12.57 -2.35
N ASP A 201 -3.99 -13.71 -2.41
CA ASP A 201 -4.90 -13.97 -3.51
C ASP A 201 -6.31 -13.47 -3.16
N PRO A 202 -6.78 -12.36 -3.76
CA PRO A 202 -8.12 -11.86 -3.50
C PRO A 202 -9.22 -12.73 -4.15
N TYR A 203 -8.84 -13.70 -4.98
CA TYR A 203 -9.74 -14.61 -5.69
C TYR A 203 -9.78 -16.02 -5.10
N GLU A 204 -8.89 -16.36 -4.17
CA GLU A 204 -8.99 -17.63 -3.45
C GLU A 204 -10.22 -17.59 -2.55
N GLN A 205 -11.11 -18.55 -2.73
CA GLN A 205 -12.25 -18.72 -1.83
C GLN A 205 -11.71 -19.03 -0.44
N THR A 206 -11.91 -18.12 0.51
CA THR A 206 -11.71 -18.45 1.93
C THR A 206 -12.60 -19.65 2.23
N ALA A 207 -12.00 -20.80 2.53
CA ALA A 207 -12.70 -22.04 2.88
C ALA A 207 -13.39 -21.97 4.26
N SER A 208 -14.13 -20.89 4.51
CA SER A 208 -14.92 -20.66 5.70
C SER A 208 -16.27 -20.07 5.29
N GLY A 209 -17.02 -20.83 4.46
CA GLY A 209 -18.47 -20.74 4.48
C GLY A 209 -18.99 -21.23 5.84
N PRO A 210 -20.16 -20.75 6.31
CA PRO A 210 -20.74 -21.22 7.56
C PRO A 210 -20.87 -22.74 7.53
N GLN A 211 -20.33 -23.41 8.56
CA GLN A 211 -20.65 -24.82 8.83
C GLN A 211 -22.17 -24.91 8.93
N GLU A 212 -22.81 -25.61 8.00
CA GLU A 212 -24.24 -25.87 8.04
C GLU A 212 -24.61 -26.43 9.42
N LEU A 213 -25.41 -25.66 10.15
CA LEU A 213 -26.06 -26.12 11.36
C LEU A 213 -26.98 -27.29 11.00
N GLY A 214 -26.68 -28.45 11.57
CA GLY A 214 -27.65 -29.45 11.99
C GLY A 214 -28.60 -29.96 10.92
N ALA A 215 -28.25 -31.11 10.32
CA ALA A 215 -29.26 -32.01 9.78
C ALA A 215 -30.20 -32.45 10.91
N VAL A 216 -31.34 -31.77 11.02
CA VAL A 216 -32.51 -32.28 11.75
C VAL A 216 -32.97 -33.52 10.99
N ARG A 217 -32.71 -34.70 11.55
CA ARG A 217 -33.37 -35.93 11.13
C ARG A 217 -34.84 -35.83 11.54
N GLU A 218 -35.71 -35.59 10.56
CA GLU A 218 -37.10 -36.00 10.68
C GLU A 218 -37.30 -37.36 10.00
N ARG A 219 -37.99 -38.23 10.75
CA ARG A 219 -38.55 -39.55 10.45
C ARG A 219 -37.67 -40.75 10.77
#